data_AF-A0A971AXG7-F1
#
_entry.id   AF-A0A971AXG7-F1
#
_cell.length_a   1.000
_cell.length_b   1.000
_cell.length_c   1.000
_cell.angle_alpha   90.00
_cell.angle_beta   90.00
_cell.angle_gamma   90.00
#
_symmetry.space_group_name_H-M   'P 1'
#
loop_
_entity.id
_entity.type
_entity.pdbx_description
1 polymer ?
#
loop_
_entity_poly.entity_id
_entity_poly.type
_entity_poly.pdbx_seq_one_letter_code
_entity_poly.pdbx_strand_id
1 'polypeptide(L)'
;PDLVRESLLRSPGWRPLFGQAGAAQGHLRNHGVGPGDLFLFFGLFRQVELVGGAYAWAKGLRPCHVLWGWLQIGEVLELGTFTPAGYEWAAYHPHFRRGRGPSAVYVASRELTVRAIAAQGIPGAGVFARFSPRLRLTAALAQHPSSWDLPSWFYPSGNRTPLTYHADPKRWRMLGQRTELRAAARGQEFILDGDEYPEAVRWACDLLETEERRS
;
A
#
# COMPACT_ATOMS: atom_id res chain seq x y z
N PRO A 1 -6.64 -6.67 -2.50
CA PRO A 1 -6.79 -6.59 -1.02
C PRO A 1 -8.27 -6.45 -0.69
N ASP A 2 -8.68 -6.95 0.48
CA ASP A 2 -10.04 -6.92 1.00
C ASP A 2 -10.06 -6.11 2.30
N LEU A 3 -10.28 -4.80 2.17
CA LEU A 3 -10.08 -3.82 3.24
C LEU A 3 -11.37 -3.26 3.82
N VAL A 4 -12.45 -3.21 3.03
CA VAL A 4 -13.71 -2.55 3.40
C VAL A 4 -14.69 -3.61 3.91
N ARG A 5 -15.06 -3.51 5.19
CA ARG A 5 -15.92 -4.52 5.83
C ARG A 5 -17.28 -4.63 5.14
N GLU A 6 -17.85 -3.50 4.75
CA GLU A 6 -19.21 -3.33 4.24
C GLU A 6 -19.38 -3.84 2.80
N SER A 7 -18.28 -4.15 2.09
CA SER A 7 -18.35 -4.56 0.69
C SER A 7 -18.97 -5.95 0.47
N LEU A 8 -18.99 -6.79 1.50
CA LEU A 8 -19.57 -8.14 1.48
C LEU A 8 -20.17 -8.49 2.85
N LEU A 9 -21.09 -9.46 2.89
CA LEU A 9 -21.50 -10.07 4.15
C LEU A 9 -20.31 -10.82 4.77
N ARG A 10 -19.98 -10.49 6.02
CA ARG A 10 -18.79 -11.01 6.71
C ARG A 10 -19.17 -11.99 7.81
N SER A 11 -18.45 -13.11 7.86
CA SER A 11 -18.49 -14.01 9.01
C SER A 11 -17.96 -13.30 10.28
N PRO A 12 -18.45 -13.69 11.48
CA PRO A 12 -17.86 -13.23 12.74
C PRO A 12 -16.35 -13.46 12.79
N GLY A 13 -15.61 -12.53 13.39
CA GLY A 13 -14.15 -12.60 13.46
C GLY A 13 -13.42 -12.08 12.23
N TRP A 14 -14.14 -11.63 11.18
CA TRP A 14 -13.52 -11.06 9.98
C TRP A 14 -12.54 -9.93 10.29
N ARG A 15 -11.39 -9.99 9.63
CA ARG A 15 -10.35 -8.95 9.58
C ARG A 15 -9.99 -8.65 8.12
N PRO A 16 -9.52 -7.43 7.82
CA PRO A 16 -8.98 -7.11 6.50
C PRO A 16 -7.85 -8.05 6.07
N LEU A 17 -7.84 -8.40 4.79
CA LEU A 17 -6.94 -9.39 4.20
C LEU A 17 -6.24 -8.84 2.95
N PHE A 18 -5.00 -9.25 2.72
CA PHE A 18 -4.34 -9.09 1.42
C PHE A 18 -3.73 -10.42 1.00
N GLY A 19 -4.25 -10.99 -0.09
CA GLY A 19 -3.68 -12.21 -0.66
C GLY A 19 -2.65 -11.92 -1.74
N GLN A 20 -1.57 -12.71 -1.76
CA GLN A 20 -0.55 -12.69 -2.80
C GLN A 20 -0.19 -14.10 -3.24
N ALA A 21 0.33 -14.22 -4.46
CA ALA A 21 0.75 -15.51 -5.01
C ALA A 21 1.84 -15.37 -6.07
N GLY A 22 2.48 -16.49 -6.42
CA GLY A 22 3.45 -16.55 -7.51
C GLY A 22 4.65 -15.64 -7.26
N ALA A 23 5.07 -14.90 -8.30
CA ALA A 23 6.25 -14.04 -8.24
C ALA A 23 6.13 -12.91 -7.22
N ALA A 24 4.94 -12.31 -7.06
CA ALA A 24 4.72 -11.25 -6.09
C ALA A 24 4.82 -11.78 -4.65
N GLN A 25 4.24 -12.95 -4.36
CA GLN A 25 4.44 -13.60 -3.05
C GLN A 25 5.90 -13.99 -2.82
N GLY A 26 6.57 -14.52 -3.84
CA GLY A 26 7.99 -14.84 -3.78
C GLY A 26 8.84 -13.61 -3.46
N HIS A 27 8.54 -12.48 -4.09
CA HIS A 27 9.21 -11.19 -3.84
C HIS A 27 9.05 -10.75 -2.39
N LEU A 28 7.82 -10.72 -1.86
CA LEU A 28 7.56 -10.35 -0.47
C LEU A 28 8.28 -11.27 0.52
N ARG A 29 8.17 -12.59 0.32
CA ARG A 29 8.84 -13.58 1.18
C ARG A 29 10.36 -13.44 1.16
N ASN A 30 10.96 -13.24 -0.02
CA ASN A 30 12.41 -13.13 -0.16
C ASN A 30 12.99 -11.85 0.48
N HIS A 31 12.15 -10.83 0.71
CA HIS A 31 12.51 -9.61 1.44
C HIS A 31 12.05 -9.65 2.90
N GLY A 32 11.60 -10.80 3.40
CA GLY A 32 11.22 -10.96 4.80
C GLY A 32 9.95 -10.23 5.22
N VAL A 33 9.09 -9.82 4.28
CA VAL A 33 7.86 -9.07 4.60
C VAL A 33 6.92 -9.91 5.46
N GLY A 34 6.57 -9.41 6.65
CA GLY A 34 5.87 -10.16 7.68
C GLY A 34 5.21 -9.30 8.76
N PRO A 35 4.81 -9.90 9.90
CA PRO A 35 4.13 -9.18 10.97
C PRO A 35 4.88 -7.93 11.42
N GLY A 36 4.17 -6.81 11.55
CA GLY A 36 4.71 -5.50 11.88
C GLY A 36 4.90 -4.58 10.68
N ASP A 37 5.14 -5.12 9.47
CA ASP A 37 5.30 -4.32 8.26
C ASP A 37 3.97 -3.70 7.80
N LEU A 38 4.09 -2.58 7.08
CA LEU A 38 2.96 -1.79 6.60
C LEU A 38 2.89 -1.80 5.07
N PHE A 39 1.77 -2.29 4.54
CA PHE A 39 1.39 -2.04 3.17
C PHE A 39 0.71 -0.68 3.05
N LEU A 40 1.14 0.11 2.06
CA LEU A 40 0.42 1.27 1.55
C LEU A 40 -0.01 0.98 0.11
N PHE A 41 -1.31 0.83 -0.11
CA PHE A 41 -1.87 0.50 -1.41
C PHE A 41 -2.02 1.76 -2.25
N PHE A 42 -1.52 1.71 -3.49
CA PHE A 42 -1.74 2.75 -4.48
C PHE A 42 -2.46 2.20 -5.71
N GLY A 43 -3.03 3.09 -6.50
CA GLY A 43 -3.74 2.77 -7.74
C GLY A 43 -3.73 3.95 -8.70
N LEU A 44 -4.02 3.69 -9.98
CA LEU A 44 -4.13 4.73 -11.00
C LEU A 44 -5.56 5.29 -11.01
N PHE A 45 -5.71 6.56 -10.64
CA PHE A 45 -6.99 7.26 -10.61
C PHE A 45 -7.01 8.40 -11.61
N ARG A 46 -8.21 8.77 -12.05
CA ARG A 46 -8.45 9.97 -12.87
C ARG A 46 -9.62 10.73 -12.28
N GLN A 47 -9.44 12.04 -12.14
CA GLN A 47 -10.49 12.90 -11.59
C GLN A 47 -11.72 12.93 -12.52
N VAL A 48 -12.90 12.89 -11.92
CA VAL A 48 -14.19 13.03 -12.58
C VAL A 48 -14.88 14.31 -12.11
N GLU A 49 -15.77 14.82 -12.96
CA GLU A 49 -16.67 15.92 -12.71
C GLU A 49 -18.11 15.49 -13.05
N LEU A 50 -19.09 16.00 -12.30
CA LEU A 50 -20.49 15.75 -12.58
C LEU A 50 -20.97 16.79 -13.60
N VAL A 51 -21.23 16.37 -14.83
CA VAL A 51 -21.68 17.23 -15.94
C VAL A 51 -23.02 16.72 -16.42
N GLY A 52 -24.07 17.55 -16.29
CA GLY A 52 -25.42 17.16 -16.71
C GLY A 52 -25.97 15.91 -16.03
N GLY A 53 -25.58 15.66 -14.76
CA GLY A 53 -26.00 14.47 -14.00
C GLY A 53 -25.21 13.19 -14.28
N ALA A 54 -24.22 13.22 -15.17
CA ALA A 54 -23.33 12.09 -15.43
C ALA A 54 -21.87 12.42 -15.04
N TYR A 55 -21.14 11.40 -14.56
CA TYR A 55 -19.71 11.55 -14.31
C TYR A 55 -18.95 11.54 -15.64
N ALA A 56 -18.21 12.61 -15.90
CA ALA A 56 -17.28 12.73 -17.01
C ALA A 56 -15.86 12.92 -16.48
N TRP A 57 -14.85 12.57 -17.28
CA TRP A 57 -13.47 12.86 -16.92
C TRP A 57 -13.20 14.37 -16.90
N ALA A 58 -12.63 14.86 -15.81
CA ALA A 58 -12.26 16.26 -15.70
C ALA A 58 -11.27 16.63 -16.81
N LYS A 59 -11.61 17.66 -17.59
CA LYS A 59 -10.76 18.15 -18.69
C LYS A 59 -9.47 18.75 -18.14
N GLY A 60 -8.35 18.53 -18.83
CA GLY A 60 -7.04 19.06 -18.45
C GLY A 60 -6.34 18.31 -17.32
N LEU A 61 -7.01 17.39 -16.62
CA LEU A 61 -6.41 16.59 -15.54
C LEU A 61 -6.01 15.21 -16.04
N ARG A 62 -4.75 14.86 -15.77
CA ARG A 62 -4.15 13.58 -16.16
C ARG A 62 -4.38 12.53 -15.06
N PRO A 63 -4.40 11.23 -15.42
CA PRO A 63 -4.35 10.17 -14.43
C PRO A 63 -3.13 10.30 -13.51
N CYS A 64 -3.30 9.94 -12.23
CA CYS A 64 -2.25 9.96 -11.23
C CYS A 64 -2.32 8.72 -10.34
N HIS A 65 -1.16 8.31 -9.83
CA HIS A 65 -1.08 7.31 -8.79
C HIS A 65 -1.41 7.95 -7.44
N VAL A 66 -2.32 7.32 -6.70
CA VAL A 66 -2.80 7.80 -5.40
C VAL A 66 -2.79 6.64 -4.42
N LEU A 67 -2.30 6.89 -3.21
CA LEU A 67 -2.45 6.03 -2.06
C LEU A 67 -3.91 6.01 -1.61
N TRP A 68 -4.52 4.84 -1.55
CA TRP A 68 -5.96 4.71 -1.30
C TRP A 68 -6.29 3.81 -0.09
N GLY A 69 -5.33 3.05 0.43
CA GLY A 69 -5.54 2.27 1.64
C GLY A 69 -4.26 1.77 2.28
N TRP A 70 -4.39 1.15 3.44
CA TRP A 70 -3.27 0.58 4.19
C TRP A 70 -3.64 -0.76 4.81
N LEU A 71 -2.61 -1.55 5.11
CA LEU A 71 -2.72 -2.76 5.94
C LEU A 71 -1.39 -2.99 6.65
N GLN A 72 -1.39 -2.86 7.97
CA GLN A 72 -0.32 -3.39 8.81
C GLN A 72 -0.55 -4.88 8.99
N ILE A 73 0.50 -5.66 8.72
CA ILE A 73 0.44 -7.11 8.84
C ILE A 73 0.44 -7.48 10.33
N GLY A 74 -0.62 -8.16 10.77
CA GLY A 74 -0.65 -8.82 12.07
C GLY A 74 -0.17 -10.27 11.98
N GLU A 75 -0.59 -10.97 10.91
CA GLU A 75 -0.27 -12.38 10.70
C GLU A 75 -0.07 -12.67 9.21
N VAL A 76 0.76 -13.67 8.91
CA VAL A 76 0.95 -14.19 7.55
C VAL A 76 0.53 -15.66 7.54
N LEU A 77 -0.47 -15.97 6.72
CA LEU A 77 -0.93 -17.33 6.50
C LEU A 77 -0.34 -17.85 5.20
N GLU A 78 0.63 -18.76 5.31
CA GLU A 78 1.08 -19.50 4.15
C GLU A 78 0.02 -20.53 3.75
N LEU A 79 -0.59 -20.32 2.59
CA LEU A 79 -1.69 -21.15 2.13
C LEU A 79 -1.13 -22.31 1.32
N GLY A 80 -1.26 -23.51 1.88
CA GLY A 80 -1.01 -24.78 1.22
C GLY A 80 -2.31 -25.36 0.65
N THR A 81 -2.47 -26.68 0.78
CA THR A 81 -3.67 -27.40 0.29
C THR A 81 -4.88 -27.30 1.22
N PHE A 82 -4.73 -26.73 2.42
CA PHE A 82 -5.78 -26.66 3.44
C PHE A 82 -5.89 -25.26 4.04
N THR A 83 -7.10 -24.90 4.48
CA THR A 83 -7.35 -23.69 5.27
C THR A 83 -6.82 -23.91 6.69
N PRO A 84 -5.99 -23.01 7.26
CA PRO A 84 -5.57 -23.09 8.66
C PRO A 84 -6.77 -23.07 9.60
N ALA A 85 -6.74 -23.88 10.66
CA ALA A 85 -7.80 -23.89 11.67
C ALA A 85 -7.96 -22.50 12.32
N GLY A 86 -9.20 -22.07 12.55
CA GLY A 86 -9.52 -20.74 13.10
C GLY A 86 -9.63 -19.62 12.05
N TYR A 87 -9.45 -19.96 10.78
CA TYR A 87 -9.58 -19.05 9.63
C TYR A 87 -10.74 -19.42 8.69
N GLU A 88 -11.72 -20.16 9.19
CA GLU A 88 -12.91 -20.56 8.44
C GLU A 88 -13.69 -19.33 7.93
N TRP A 89 -13.68 -18.24 8.69
CA TRP A 89 -14.27 -16.96 8.31
C TRP A 89 -13.63 -16.33 7.06
N ALA A 90 -12.39 -16.70 6.71
CA ALA A 90 -11.63 -16.20 5.58
C ALA A 90 -11.73 -17.07 4.33
N ALA A 91 -12.38 -18.25 4.41
CA ALA A 91 -12.43 -19.24 3.32
C ALA A 91 -13.14 -18.78 2.04
N TYR A 92 -13.86 -17.64 2.09
CA TYR A 92 -14.42 -16.99 0.90
C TYR A 92 -13.35 -16.32 0.03
N HIS A 93 -12.22 -15.92 0.63
CA HIS A 93 -11.22 -15.12 -0.06
C HIS A 93 -10.50 -15.97 -1.13
N PRO A 94 -10.34 -15.47 -2.39
CA PRO A 94 -9.89 -16.28 -3.52
C PRO A 94 -8.57 -17.04 -3.29
N HIS A 95 -7.68 -16.49 -2.47
CA HIS A 95 -6.39 -17.11 -2.16
C HIS A 95 -6.51 -18.40 -1.33
N PHE A 96 -7.57 -18.60 -0.54
CA PHE A 96 -7.84 -19.85 0.18
C PHE A 96 -8.29 -21.00 -0.74
N ARG A 97 -8.76 -20.65 -1.94
CA ARG A 97 -9.22 -21.63 -2.96
C ARG A 97 -8.19 -21.83 -4.06
N ARG A 98 -7.03 -21.18 -3.94
CA ARG A 98 -5.97 -21.29 -4.92
C ARG A 98 -5.34 -22.68 -4.77
N GLY A 99 -5.16 -23.38 -5.89
CA GLY A 99 -4.52 -24.70 -5.90
C GLY A 99 -3.02 -24.63 -5.60
N ARG A 100 -2.24 -25.57 -6.13
CA ARG A 100 -0.79 -25.66 -5.86
C ARG A 100 -0.02 -24.40 -6.28
N GLY A 101 0.91 -23.96 -5.44
CA GLY A 101 1.85 -22.86 -5.70
C GLY A 101 2.01 -21.96 -4.47
N PRO A 102 3.06 -21.12 -4.41
CA PRO A 102 3.23 -20.17 -3.31
C PRO A 102 2.08 -19.17 -3.30
N SER A 103 1.27 -19.22 -2.24
CA SER A 103 0.17 -18.31 -1.96
C SER A 103 0.21 -17.97 -0.49
N ALA A 104 0.01 -16.71 -0.15
CA ALA A 104 -0.16 -16.31 1.24
C ALA A 104 -1.29 -15.30 1.38
N VAL A 105 -1.83 -15.24 2.60
CA VAL A 105 -2.76 -14.20 3.02
C VAL A 105 -2.16 -13.46 4.20
N TYR A 106 -1.97 -12.16 4.01
CA TYR A 106 -1.59 -11.21 5.03
C TYR A 106 -2.86 -10.73 5.72
N VAL A 107 -2.97 -11.02 7.02
CA VAL A 107 -4.12 -10.66 7.84
C VAL A 107 -3.76 -9.39 8.62
N ALA A 108 -4.61 -8.37 8.55
CA ALA A 108 -4.36 -7.10 9.21
C ALA A 108 -4.23 -7.24 10.73
N SER A 109 -3.35 -6.45 11.34
CA SER A 109 -3.41 -6.18 12.78
C SER A 109 -4.74 -5.51 13.14
N ARG A 110 -5.14 -5.58 14.42
CA ARG A 110 -6.38 -4.92 14.88
C ARG A 110 -6.21 -3.39 14.90
N GLU A 111 -5.07 -2.94 15.40
CA GLU A 111 -4.72 -1.54 15.55
C GLU A 111 -3.33 -1.29 14.96
N LEU A 112 -3.11 -0.07 14.48
CA LEU A 112 -1.86 0.36 13.88
C LEU A 112 -0.80 0.61 14.98
N THR A 113 0.30 -0.14 14.93
CA THR A 113 1.45 0.01 15.83
C THR A 113 2.74 0.00 15.00
N VAL A 114 3.25 1.15 14.58
CA VAL A 114 4.48 1.20 13.77
C VAL A 114 5.67 1.53 14.66
N ARG A 115 6.63 0.60 14.80
CA ARG A 115 7.81 0.71 15.68
C ARG A 115 7.51 1.22 17.10
N ALA A 116 6.50 0.61 17.74
CA ALA A 116 6.04 0.97 19.09
C ALA A 116 5.45 2.38 19.24
N ILE A 117 5.26 3.13 18.14
CA ILE A 117 4.38 4.30 18.12
C ILE A 117 2.97 3.75 17.84
N ALA A 118 2.19 3.60 18.91
CA ALA A 118 0.77 3.33 18.77
C ALA A 118 0.10 4.60 18.23
N ALA A 119 -0.40 4.53 16.99
CA ALA A 119 -1.30 5.55 16.49
C ALA A 119 -2.67 5.30 17.14
N GLN A 120 -2.87 5.91 18.31
CA GLN A 120 -4.05 5.67 19.14
C GLN A 120 -5.34 5.86 18.32
N GLY A 121 -6.16 4.80 18.27
CA GLY A 121 -7.46 4.83 17.59
C GLY A 121 -7.41 4.61 16.08
N ILE A 122 -6.25 4.31 15.47
CA ILE A 122 -6.17 3.97 14.04
C ILE A 122 -6.25 2.45 13.85
N PRO A 123 -7.23 1.94 13.06
CA PRO A 123 -7.28 0.52 12.70
C PRO A 123 -6.03 0.06 11.96
N GLY A 124 -5.64 -1.19 12.16
CA GLY A 124 -4.49 -1.78 11.47
C GLY A 124 -4.63 -1.84 9.95
N ALA A 125 -5.84 -1.67 9.40
CA ALA A 125 -6.07 -1.56 7.96
C ALA A 125 -7.32 -0.72 7.67
N GLY A 126 -7.36 -0.12 6.48
CA GLY A 126 -8.47 0.71 6.05
C GLY A 126 -8.25 1.36 4.68
N VAL A 127 -9.14 2.28 4.32
CA VAL A 127 -9.10 3.04 3.08
C VAL A 127 -9.22 4.53 3.37
N PHE A 128 -8.54 5.36 2.61
CA PHE A 128 -8.69 6.81 2.73
C PHE A 128 -10.04 7.23 2.14
N ALA A 129 -10.91 7.83 2.95
CA ALA A 129 -12.27 8.18 2.53
C ALA A 129 -12.31 9.28 1.45
N ARG A 130 -11.27 10.13 1.37
CA ARG A 130 -11.21 11.27 0.46
C ARG A 130 -9.85 11.40 -0.18
N PHE A 131 -9.85 11.95 -1.40
CA PHE A 131 -8.62 12.36 -2.05
C PHE A 131 -7.98 13.55 -1.32
N SER A 132 -6.66 13.48 -1.14
CA SER A 132 -5.81 14.54 -0.59
C SER A 132 -4.55 14.65 -1.46
N PRO A 133 -4.02 15.85 -1.75
CA PRO A 133 -2.77 16.01 -2.46
C PRO A 133 -1.58 15.29 -1.79
N ARG A 134 -1.65 15.00 -0.47
CA ARG A 134 -0.65 14.23 0.27
C ARG A 134 -0.63 12.74 -0.09
N LEU A 135 -1.76 12.22 -0.56
CA LEU A 135 -1.90 10.83 -1.00
C LEU A 135 -1.44 10.63 -2.45
N ARG A 136 -1.25 11.70 -3.21
CA ARG A 136 -0.83 11.63 -4.61
C ARG A 136 0.66 11.33 -4.70
N LEU A 137 1.00 10.22 -5.33
CA LEU A 137 2.39 9.84 -5.64
C LEU A 137 2.88 10.56 -6.90
N THR A 138 2.06 10.66 -7.95
CA THR A 138 2.46 11.32 -9.20
C THR A 138 2.68 12.82 -9.02
N ALA A 139 3.79 13.35 -9.55
CA ALA A 139 4.08 14.78 -9.53
C ALA A 139 2.95 15.59 -10.20
N ALA A 140 2.58 16.74 -9.63
CA ALA A 140 1.40 17.51 -10.03
C ALA A 140 1.35 17.85 -11.52
N LEU A 141 2.51 18.14 -12.12
CA LEU A 141 2.67 18.58 -13.50
C LEU A 141 3.29 17.49 -14.40
N ALA A 142 3.37 16.25 -13.92
CA ALA A 142 3.96 15.16 -14.67
C ALA A 142 3.15 14.84 -15.94
N GLN A 143 3.86 14.53 -17.03
CA GLN A 143 3.25 14.03 -18.25
C GLN A 143 2.87 12.53 -18.15
N HIS A 144 3.54 11.80 -17.25
CA HIS A 144 3.36 10.36 -17.07
C HIS A 144 3.04 10.02 -15.60
N PRO A 145 2.09 9.10 -15.33
CA PRO A 145 1.75 8.69 -13.96
C PRO A 145 2.91 8.07 -13.17
N SER A 146 3.92 7.54 -13.87
CA SER A 146 5.12 6.95 -13.27
C SER A 146 6.14 7.97 -12.77
N SER A 147 5.97 9.26 -13.06
CA SER A 147 6.80 10.31 -12.45
C SER A 147 6.27 10.62 -11.06
N TRP A 148 6.83 9.96 -10.05
CA TRP A 148 6.45 10.13 -8.65
C TRP A 148 7.25 11.26 -8.01
N ASP A 149 6.65 11.90 -7.02
CA ASP A 149 7.17 13.04 -6.29
C ASP A 149 7.06 12.77 -4.79
N LEU A 150 8.17 12.35 -4.21
CA LEU A 150 8.26 11.79 -2.86
C LEU A 150 9.03 12.75 -1.93
N PRO A 151 8.91 12.59 -0.60
CA PRO A 151 9.79 13.28 0.36
C PRO A 151 11.28 13.04 0.05
N SER A 152 12.14 14.03 0.27
CA SER A 152 13.58 13.94 -0.02
C SER A 152 14.27 12.72 0.59
N TRP A 153 13.86 12.29 1.79
CA TRP A 153 14.44 11.15 2.48
C TRP A 153 14.24 9.79 1.76
N PHE A 154 13.34 9.70 0.78
CA PHE A 154 13.24 8.50 -0.08
C PHE A 154 14.45 8.32 -1.00
N TYR A 155 15.21 9.39 -1.28
CA TYR A 155 16.36 9.28 -2.16
C TYR A 155 17.43 8.37 -1.53
N PRO A 156 17.94 7.36 -2.25
CA PRO A 156 18.89 6.38 -1.70
C PRO A 156 20.31 6.95 -1.62
N SER A 157 20.53 7.95 -0.78
CA SER A 157 21.86 8.47 -0.45
C SER A 157 22.53 7.66 0.67
N GLY A 158 23.87 7.69 0.74
CA GLY A 158 24.61 7.18 1.90
C GLY A 158 24.57 5.66 2.05
N ASN A 159 24.70 4.93 0.95
CA ASN A 159 24.63 3.45 0.88
C ASN A 159 23.30 2.82 1.30
N ARG A 160 22.22 3.62 1.42
CA ARG A 160 20.89 3.07 1.67
C ARG A 160 20.39 2.25 0.46
N THR A 161 19.76 1.12 0.74
CA THR A 161 19.13 0.21 -0.20
C THR A 161 17.93 0.91 -0.87
N PRO A 162 17.97 1.14 -2.19
CA PRO A 162 16.85 1.78 -2.88
C PRO A 162 15.56 0.95 -2.79
N LEU A 163 14.41 1.63 -2.91
CA LEU A 163 13.11 1.00 -3.10
C LEU A 163 13.19 -0.12 -4.15
N THR A 164 12.68 -1.32 -3.85
CA THR A 164 12.84 -2.48 -4.75
C THR A 164 12.38 -2.18 -6.17
N TYR A 165 13.09 -2.72 -7.17
CA TYR A 165 12.96 -2.42 -8.61
C TYR A 165 13.43 -1.02 -9.05
N HIS A 166 13.98 -0.20 -8.14
CA HIS A 166 14.47 1.14 -8.42
C HIS A 166 15.96 1.31 -8.08
N ALA A 167 16.77 0.26 -8.23
CA ALA A 167 18.21 0.33 -7.97
C ALA A 167 18.97 1.21 -8.98
N ASP A 168 18.44 1.43 -10.20
CA ASP A 168 19.06 2.30 -11.21
C ASP A 168 19.01 3.77 -10.77
N PRO A 169 20.17 4.43 -10.50
CA PRO A 169 20.22 5.81 -10.07
C PRO A 169 19.58 6.79 -11.05
N LYS A 170 19.53 6.47 -12.36
CA LYS A 170 18.91 7.32 -13.39
C LYS A 170 17.40 7.48 -13.21
N ARG A 171 16.78 6.68 -12.35
CA ARG A 171 15.36 6.80 -11.98
C ARG A 171 15.10 7.86 -10.92
N TRP A 172 16.14 8.31 -10.22
CA TRP A 172 16.03 9.21 -9.09
C TRP A 172 16.55 10.60 -9.44
N ARG A 173 15.88 11.64 -8.95
CA ARG A 173 16.33 13.02 -9.07
C ARG A 173 16.02 13.78 -7.79
N MET A 174 17.06 14.17 -7.06
CA MET A 174 16.92 15.01 -5.88
C MET A 174 16.59 16.46 -6.29
N LEU A 175 15.53 17.03 -5.71
CA LEU A 175 15.03 18.38 -5.99
C LEU A 175 14.76 19.13 -4.67
N GLY A 176 15.83 19.58 -4.01
CA GLY A 176 15.74 20.30 -2.73
C GLY A 176 15.13 19.44 -1.63
N GLN A 177 13.92 19.79 -1.17
CA GLN A 177 13.19 19.07 -0.10
C GLN A 177 12.33 17.91 -0.63
N ARG A 178 12.45 17.57 -1.91
CA ARG A 178 11.70 16.49 -2.56
C ARG A 178 12.62 15.63 -3.41
N THR A 179 12.17 14.43 -3.72
CA THR A 179 12.82 13.54 -4.68
C THR A 179 11.81 13.08 -5.72
N GLU A 180 12.19 13.17 -6.98
CA GLU A 180 11.42 12.56 -8.05
C GLU A 180 11.92 11.15 -8.31
N LEU A 181 10.97 10.24 -8.51
CA LEU A 181 11.22 8.85 -8.84
C LEU A 181 10.47 8.49 -10.13
N ARG A 182 11.18 7.91 -11.10
CA ARG A 182 10.54 7.23 -12.23
C ARG A 182 10.18 5.80 -11.84
N ALA A 183 8.93 5.60 -11.44
CA ALA A 183 8.37 4.33 -10.99
C ALA A 183 8.44 3.25 -12.08
N ALA A 184 8.80 2.03 -11.67
CA ALA A 184 8.81 0.86 -12.53
C ALA A 184 7.39 0.41 -12.87
N ALA A 185 7.18 -0.11 -14.08
CA ALA A 185 5.91 -0.74 -14.48
C ALA A 185 5.83 -2.22 -14.07
N ARG A 186 6.97 -2.81 -13.65
CA ARG A 186 7.12 -4.23 -13.30
C ARG A 186 7.15 -4.38 -11.78
N GLY A 187 6.36 -5.32 -11.27
CA GLY A 187 6.18 -5.56 -9.84
C GLY A 187 5.37 -4.42 -9.23
N GLN A 188 4.14 -4.67 -8.80
CA GLN A 188 3.32 -3.61 -8.18
C GLN A 188 3.59 -3.48 -6.68
N GLU A 189 4.43 -4.38 -6.15
CA GLU A 189 4.88 -4.44 -4.77
C GLU A 189 6.30 -3.86 -4.66
N PHE A 190 6.39 -2.65 -4.11
CA PHE A 190 7.66 -1.97 -3.83
C PHE A 190 7.95 -2.01 -2.33
N ILE A 191 9.16 -2.40 -1.96
CA ILE A 191 9.58 -2.59 -0.56
C ILE A 191 10.67 -1.56 -0.27
N LEU A 192 10.50 -0.85 0.85
CA LEU A 192 11.47 0.08 1.42
C LEU A 192 11.82 -0.44 2.81
N ASP A 193 13.11 -0.52 3.13
CA ASP A 193 13.57 -0.97 4.44
C ASP A 193 13.35 0.13 5.49
N GLY A 194 12.51 -0.15 6.49
CA GLY A 194 12.21 0.82 7.55
C GLY A 194 13.34 1.06 8.56
N ASP A 195 14.33 0.16 8.64
CA ASP A 195 15.54 0.36 9.47
C ASP A 195 16.52 1.31 8.79
N GLU A 196 16.67 1.20 7.47
CA GLU A 196 17.49 2.13 6.71
C GLU A 196 16.82 3.49 6.47
N TYR A 197 15.47 3.52 6.48
CA TYR A 197 14.63 4.71 6.28
C TYR A 197 13.67 4.92 7.46
N PRO A 198 14.16 5.26 8.67
CA PRO A 198 13.31 5.47 9.84
C PRO A 198 12.30 6.62 9.66
N GLU A 199 12.58 7.57 8.76
CA GLU A 199 11.68 8.67 8.40
C GLU A 199 10.34 8.17 7.83
N ALA A 200 10.33 6.98 7.22
CA ALA A 200 9.13 6.37 6.65
C ALA A 200 8.04 6.10 7.70
N VAL A 201 8.44 5.76 8.93
CA VAL A 201 7.51 5.47 10.02
C VAL A 201 6.71 6.70 10.39
N ARG A 202 7.38 7.82 10.69
CA ARG A 202 6.70 9.08 11.02
C ARG A 202 5.86 9.55 9.85
N TRP A 203 6.38 9.48 8.62
CA TRP A 203 5.63 9.88 7.43
C TRP A 203 4.33 9.07 7.24
N ALA A 204 4.38 7.75 7.42
CA ALA A 204 3.20 6.89 7.31
C ALA A 204 2.19 7.18 8.43
N CYS A 205 2.64 7.33 9.67
CA CYS A 205 1.76 7.71 10.80
C CYS A 205 1.10 9.06 10.54
N ASP A 206 1.86 10.09 10.15
CA ASP A 206 1.33 11.43 9.87
C ASP A 206 0.30 11.41 8.73
N LEU A 207 0.51 10.57 7.72
CA LEU A 207 -0.43 10.38 6.60
C LEU A 207 -1.74 9.78 7.11
N LEU A 208 -1.67 8.69 7.88
CA LEU A 208 -2.84 7.96 8.39
C LEU A 208 -3.62 8.80 9.42
N GLU A 209 -2.92 9.42 10.37
CA GLU A 209 -3.52 10.27 11.40
C GLU A 209 -4.22 11.52 10.86
N THR A 210 -3.69 12.12 9.80
CA THR A 210 -4.27 13.35 9.25
C THR A 210 -5.53 13.06 8.45
N GLU A 211 -5.51 11.98 7.66
CA GLU A 211 -6.59 11.69 6.73
C GLU A 211 -7.75 10.94 7.42
N GLU A 212 -7.48 10.12 8.46
CA GLU A 212 -8.54 9.51 9.27
C GLU A 212 -9.29 10.54 10.13
N ARG A 213 -8.59 11.49 10.77
CA ARG A 213 -9.25 12.55 11.58
C ARG A 213 -10.11 13.53 10.77
N ARG A 214 -9.98 13.52 9.44
CA ARG A 214 -10.75 14.38 8.52
C ARG A 214 -11.96 13.66 7.91
N SER A 215 -12.12 12.37 8.22
CA SER A 215 -13.17 11.49 7.70
C SER A 215 -14.36 11.44 8.68
#